data_AF-A0A3C0R917-F1
#
_entry.id   AF-A0A3C0R917-F1
#
_cell.length_a   1.000
_cell.length_b   1.000
_cell.length_c   1.000
_cell.angle_alpha   90.00
_cell.angle_beta   90.00
_cell.angle_gamma   90.00
#
_symmetry.space_group_name_H-M   'P 1'
#
loop_
_entity.id
_entity.type
_entity.pdbx_description
1 polymer ?
#
loop_
_entity_poly.entity_id
_entity_poly.type
_entity_poly.pdbx_seq_one_letter_code
_entity_poly.pdbx_strand_id
1 'polypeptide(L)'
;MDLETLINFSTVELIIFIAFKACGGRVFFYKKNPFQYINATILIAFAIEIHILQIIMLTTDYISFPLQKINSEMYVAIIFSFIVISYLSKLLFPKKILAKSLKKYNGGNIDRYAKFIAFGYLIFNILVSIFIAV
;
A
#
# COMPACT_ATOMS: atom_id res chain seq x y z
N MET A 1 3.91 -0.51 -28.31
CA MET A 1 3.67 -0.51 -26.85
C MET A 1 4.81 0.28 -26.28
N ASP A 2 4.52 1.50 -25.84
CA ASP A 2 5.55 2.51 -25.64
C ASP A 2 6.27 2.28 -24.31
N LEU A 3 7.50 2.79 -24.21
CA LEU A 3 8.40 2.53 -23.07
C LEU A 3 7.76 2.96 -21.74
N GLU A 4 7.01 4.06 -21.74
CA GLU A 4 6.21 4.52 -20.58
C GLU A 4 5.11 3.54 -20.18
N THR A 5 4.44 2.91 -21.15
CA THR A 5 3.44 1.87 -20.84
C THR A 5 4.13 0.65 -20.24
N LEU A 6 5.30 0.26 -20.75
CA LEU A 6 6.08 -0.86 -20.25
C LEU A 6 6.60 -0.63 -18.82
N ILE A 7 7.07 0.59 -18.53
CA ILE A 7 7.55 1.01 -17.21
C ILE A 7 6.39 1.09 -16.21
N ASN A 8 5.27 1.73 -16.58
CA ASN A 8 4.08 1.82 -15.72
C ASN A 8 3.49 0.44 -15.38
N PHE A 9 3.40 -0.48 -16.35
CA PHE A 9 2.96 -1.84 -16.08
C PHE A 9 3.94 -2.59 -15.16
N SER A 10 5.25 -2.36 -15.30
CA SER A 10 6.26 -3.02 -14.48
C SER A 10 6.20 -2.62 -13.00
N THR A 11 5.86 -1.37 -12.71
CA THR A 11 5.75 -0.81 -11.36
C THR A 11 4.50 -1.30 -10.64
N VAL A 12 3.35 -1.29 -11.33
CA VAL A 12 2.08 -1.81 -10.76
C VAL A 12 2.19 -3.31 -10.44
N GLU A 13 2.81 -4.08 -11.33
CA GLU A 13 3.12 -5.50 -11.11
C GLU A 13 4.02 -5.70 -9.87
N LEU A 14 5.04 -4.86 -9.72
CA LEU A 14 5.98 -4.94 -8.60
C LEU A 14 5.31 -4.61 -7.27
N ILE A 15 4.50 -3.54 -7.21
CA ILE A 15 3.78 -3.12 -5.99
C ILE A 15 2.87 -4.25 -5.50
N ILE A 16 2.02 -4.81 -6.39
CA ILE A 16 1.11 -5.89 -5.99
C ILE A 16 1.85 -7.16 -5.62
N PHE A 17 2.98 -7.46 -6.26
CA PHE A 17 3.82 -8.60 -5.90
C PHE A 17 4.39 -8.45 -4.49
N ILE A 18 4.98 -7.29 -4.18
CA ILE A 18 5.57 -6.99 -2.87
C ILE A 18 4.49 -7.06 -1.79
N ALA A 19 3.35 -6.38 -1.98
CA ALA A 19 2.24 -6.40 -1.03
C ALA A 19 1.69 -7.82 -0.82
N PHE A 20 1.53 -8.59 -1.90
CA PHE A 20 1.05 -9.97 -1.83
C PHE A 20 2.01 -10.86 -1.04
N LYS A 21 3.32 -10.77 -1.31
CA LYS A 21 4.34 -11.53 -0.58
C LYS A 21 4.46 -11.09 0.89
N ALA A 22 4.25 -9.80 1.17
CA ALA A 22 4.20 -9.28 2.54
C ALA A 22 3.06 -9.91 3.35
N CYS A 23 1.87 -10.02 2.75
CA CYS A 23 0.68 -10.63 3.36
C CYS A 23 0.69 -12.18 3.37
N GLY A 24 1.72 -12.82 2.83
CA GLY A 24 1.87 -14.28 2.82
C GLY A 24 2.50 -14.84 4.09
N GLY A 25 2.07 -16.03 4.52
CA GLY A 25 2.70 -16.76 5.64
C GLY A 25 4.18 -17.08 5.36
N ARG A 26 5.01 -17.19 6.41
CA ARG A 26 6.43 -17.57 6.31
C ARG A 26 6.66 -19.08 6.12
N VAL A 27 5.62 -19.90 6.13
CA VAL A 27 5.79 -21.33 6.39
C VAL A 27 5.55 -22.13 5.11
N PHE A 28 6.62 -22.82 4.70
CA PHE A 28 6.74 -23.72 3.55
C PHE A 28 5.70 -24.85 3.44
N PHE A 29 4.75 -24.98 4.37
CA PHE A 29 3.90 -26.18 4.48
C PHE A 29 2.41 -25.97 4.78
N TYR A 30 1.91 -24.75 4.99
CA TYR A 30 0.49 -24.56 5.32
C TYR A 30 -0.21 -23.60 4.35
N LYS A 31 -1.30 -24.11 3.76
CA LYS A 31 -2.32 -23.49 2.89
C LYS A 31 -2.09 -22.01 2.56
N LYS A 32 -2.03 -21.70 1.26
CA LYS A 32 -2.17 -20.33 0.72
C LYS A 32 -3.28 -19.62 1.49
N ASN A 33 -2.95 -18.52 2.16
CA ASN A 33 -3.94 -17.70 2.87
C ASN A 33 -5.00 -17.27 1.84
N PRO A 34 -6.28 -17.71 1.98
CA PRO A 34 -7.30 -17.45 0.97
C PRO A 34 -7.62 -15.95 0.83
N PHE A 35 -7.30 -15.16 1.85
CA PHE A 35 -7.48 -13.71 1.88
C PHE A 35 -6.20 -12.94 1.55
N GLN A 36 -5.10 -13.61 1.16
CA GLN A 36 -3.80 -12.96 0.91
C GLN A 36 -3.89 -11.84 -0.14
N TYR A 37 -4.64 -12.06 -1.22
CA TYR A 37 -4.86 -11.05 -2.24
C TYR A 37 -5.65 -9.85 -1.72
N ILE A 38 -6.69 -10.11 -0.92
CA ILE A 38 -7.51 -9.04 -0.32
C ILE A 38 -6.63 -8.23 0.64
N ASN A 39 -5.88 -8.89 1.52
CA ASN A 39 -4.97 -8.24 2.45
C ASN A 39 -3.90 -7.41 1.70
N ALA A 40 -3.39 -7.90 0.58
CA ALA A 40 -2.44 -7.16 -0.24
C ALA A 40 -3.06 -5.87 -0.81
N THR A 41 -4.29 -5.93 -1.31
CA THR A 41 -5.00 -4.74 -1.80
C THR A 41 -5.31 -3.74 -0.69
N ILE A 42 -5.63 -4.22 0.51
CA ILE A 42 -5.85 -3.38 1.70
C ILE A 42 -4.53 -2.72 2.15
N LEU A 43 -3.42 -3.46 2.11
CA LEU A 43 -2.10 -2.94 2.45
C LEU A 43 -1.69 -1.80 1.52
N ILE A 44 -1.93 -1.95 0.22
CA ILE A 44 -1.69 -0.91 -0.78
C ILE A 44 -2.59 0.30 -0.51
N ALA A 45 -3.89 0.08 -0.25
CA ALA A 45 -4.83 1.14 0.08
C ALA A 45 -4.40 1.93 1.31
N PHE A 46 -3.92 1.24 2.35
CA PHE A 46 -3.40 1.86 3.57
C PHE A 46 -2.16 2.70 3.31
N ALA A 47 -1.24 2.23 2.47
CA ALA A 47 -0.09 3.02 2.06
C ALA A 47 -0.49 4.28 1.29
N ILE A 48 -1.46 4.18 0.37
CA ILE A 48 -1.99 5.33 -0.38
C ILE A 48 -2.66 6.33 0.56
N GLU A 49 -3.45 5.86 1.52
CA GLU A 49 -4.11 6.73 2.51
C GLU A 49 -3.08 7.53 3.32
N ILE A 50 -1.99 6.88 3.77
CA ILE A 50 -0.91 7.58 4.48
C ILE A 50 -0.32 8.70 3.62
N HIS A 51 -0.07 8.45 2.33
CA HIS A 51 0.44 9.49 1.42
C HIS A 51 -0.53 10.65 1.24
N ILE A 52 -1.83 10.36 1.11
CA ILE A 52 -2.85 11.41 1.01
C ILE A 52 -2.86 12.26 2.28
N LEU A 53 -2.82 11.63 3.46
CA LEU A 53 -2.76 12.35 4.73
C LEU A 53 -1.48 13.19 4.84
N GLN A 54 -0.33 12.69 4.42
CA GLN A 54 0.92 13.46 4.38
C GLN A 54 0.83 14.67 3.45
N ILE A 55 0.25 14.51 2.26
CA ILE A 55 0.05 15.62 1.31
C ILE A 55 -0.89 16.66 1.90
N ILE A 56 -1.99 16.23 2.53
CA ILE A 56 -2.92 17.14 3.21
C ILE A 56 -2.18 17.94 4.28
N MET A 57 -1.43 17.26 5.16
CA MET A 57 -0.64 17.90 6.22
C MET A 57 0.39 18.90 5.68
N LEU A 58 1.01 18.63 4.54
CA LEU A 58 2.00 19.52 3.92
C LEU A 58 1.38 20.71 3.18
N THR A 59 0.19 20.56 2.61
CA THR A 59 -0.46 21.58 1.77
C THR A 59 -1.34 22.52 2.56
N THR A 60 -1.81 22.12 3.73
CA THR A 60 -2.36 23.06 4.69
C THR A 60 -1.21 23.77 5.39
N ASP A 61 -0.87 25.00 4.97
CA ASP A 61 0.05 25.95 5.66
C ASP A 61 -0.38 26.29 7.11
N TYR A 62 -1.37 25.58 7.65
CA TYR A 62 -1.90 25.74 8.98
C TYR A 62 -1.22 24.77 9.93
N ILE A 63 -0.41 25.36 10.81
CA ILE A 63 -0.41 25.14 12.27
C ILE A 63 -0.40 23.66 12.62
N SER A 64 0.76 23.16 13.10
CA SER A 64 0.84 22.17 14.17
C SER A 64 -0.53 21.62 14.53
N PHE A 65 -1.08 20.68 13.75
CA PHE A 65 -2.47 20.24 13.94
C PHE A 65 -2.36 19.54 15.28
N PRO A 66 -2.69 20.19 16.42
CA PRO A 66 -2.57 19.43 17.63
C PRO A 66 -3.62 18.34 17.40
N LEU A 67 -3.27 17.07 17.62
CA LEU A 67 -4.22 15.96 17.67
C LEU A 67 -5.41 16.22 18.64
N GLN A 68 -5.49 17.41 19.24
CA GLN A 68 -6.35 17.87 20.31
C GLN A 68 -7.81 18.12 19.92
N LYS A 69 -8.27 17.92 18.68
CA LYS A 69 -9.72 17.72 18.41
C LYS A 69 -10.01 17.19 17.02
N ILE A 70 -9.61 15.94 16.74
CA ILE A 70 -10.31 15.18 15.69
C ILE A 70 -11.75 15.03 16.17
N ASN A 71 -12.71 15.69 15.50
CA ASN A 71 -14.12 15.53 15.80
C ASN A 71 -14.65 14.24 15.14
N SER A 72 -15.86 13.81 15.52
CA SER A 72 -16.47 12.60 14.96
C SER A 72 -16.63 12.66 13.44
N GLU A 73 -16.87 13.84 12.88
CA GLU A 73 -17.02 14.06 11.43
C GLU A 73 -15.71 13.78 10.67
N MET A 74 -14.57 14.22 11.21
CA MET A 74 -13.25 13.95 10.64
C MET A 74 -12.91 12.45 10.68
N TYR A 75 -13.24 11.74 11.76
CA TYR A 75 -13.08 10.28 11.80
C TYR A 75 -13.93 9.58 10.73
N VAL A 76 -15.18 10.01 10.56
CA VAL A 76 -16.06 9.47 9.52
C VAL A 76 -15.50 9.75 8.12
N ALA A 77 -14.98 10.95 7.87
CA ALA A 77 -14.37 11.32 6.60
C ALA A 77 -13.15 10.44 6.27
N ILE A 78 -12.25 10.21 7.24
CA ILE A 78 -11.07 9.35 7.08
C ILE A 78 -11.46 7.87 6.85
N ILE A 79 -12.46 7.37 7.58
CA ILE A 79 -12.94 6.00 7.37
C ILE A 79 -13.56 5.87 5.97
N PHE A 80 -14.32 6.88 5.53
CA PHE A 80 -14.94 6.89 4.21
C PHE A 80 -13.89 6.98 3.09
N SER A 81 -12.88 7.85 3.20
CA SER A 81 -11.78 7.92 2.22
C SER A 81 -11.07 6.57 2.11
N PHE A 82 -10.75 5.94 3.24
CA PHE A 82 -10.10 4.64 3.26
C PHE A 82 -10.94 3.54 2.59
N ILE A 83 -12.27 3.54 2.79
CA ILE A 83 -13.18 2.59 2.11
C ILE A 83 -13.15 2.81 0.59
N VAL A 84 -13.23 4.07 0.14
CA VAL A 84 -13.18 4.42 -1.29
C VAL A 84 -11.86 4.00 -1.90
N ILE A 85 -10.73 4.29 -1.25
CA ILE A 85 -9.39 3.94 -1.74
C ILE A 85 -9.17 2.42 -1.73
N SER A 86 -9.71 1.71 -0.73
CA SER A 86 -9.71 0.25 -0.71
C SER A 86 -10.49 -0.36 -1.87
N TYR A 87 -11.62 0.25 -2.24
CA TYR A 87 -12.40 -0.16 -3.41
C TYR A 87 -11.63 0.13 -4.72
N LEU A 88 -11.11 1.34 -4.89
CA LEU A 88 -10.32 1.73 -6.06
C LEU A 88 -9.07 0.85 -6.22
N SER A 89 -8.39 0.52 -5.13
CA SER A 89 -7.21 -0.36 -5.14
C SER A 89 -7.53 -1.74 -5.70
N LYS A 90 -8.72 -2.29 -5.43
CA LYS A 90 -9.14 -3.58 -6.01
C LYS A 90 -9.36 -3.50 -7.52
N LEU A 91 -9.81 -2.35 -8.02
CA LEU A 91 -10.00 -2.10 -9.46
C LEU A 91 -8.67 -1.89 -10.18
N LEU A 92 -7.75 -1.14 -9.57
CA LEU A 92 -6.42 -0.83 -10.13
C LEU A 92 -5.48 -2.04 -10.14
N PHE A 93 -5.63 -2.96 -9.18
CA PHE A 93 -4.76 -4.13 -9.04
C PHE A 93 -5.53 -5.45 -9.22
N PRO A 94 -6.13 -5.74 -10.39
CA PRO A 94 -6.90 -6.95 -10.60
C PRO A 94 -6.02 -8.21 -10.51
N LYS A 95 -6.64 -9.35 -10.19
CA LYS A 95 -5.98 -10.67 -10.08
C LYS A 95 -5.12 -11.05 -11.30
N LYS A 96 -5.46 -10.55 -12.50
CA LYS A 96 -4.67 -10.74 -13.72
C LYS A 96 -3.27 -10.14 -13.62
N ILE A 97 -3.13 -8.96 -13.01
CA ILE A 97 -1.83 -8.31 -12.79
C ILE A 97 -1.02 -9.09 -11.75
N LEU A 98 -1.66 -9.55 -10.67
CA LEU A 98 -0.99 -10.42 -9.70
C LEU A 98 -0.45 -11.69 -10.36
N ALA A 99 -1.21 -12.34 -11.24
CA ALA A 99 -0.75 -13.55 -11.93
C ALA A 99 0.49 -13.27 -12.80
N LYS A 100 0.53 -12.12 -13.49
CA LYS A 100 1.70 -11.69 -14.26
C LYS A 100 2.90 -11.42 -13.37
N SER A 101 2.70 -10.69 -12.27
CA SER A 101 3.79 -10.33 -11.36
C SER A 101 4.39 -11.54 -10.65
N LEU A 102 3.57 -12.54 -10.29
CA LEU A 102 4.05 -13.83 -9.77
C LEU A 102 4.89 -14.59 -10.80
N LYS A 103 4.52 -14.59 -12.09
CA LYS A 103 5.36 -15.22 -13.12
C LYS A 103 6.71 -14.51 -13.30
N LYS A 104 6.75 -13.20 -13.08
CA LYS A 104 7.93 -12.37 -13.34
C LYS A 104 8.92 -12.33 -12.18
N TYR A 105 8.45 -12.23 -10.95
CA TYR A 105 9.30 -11.92 -9.79
C TYR A 105 9.47 -13.07 -8.78
N ASN A 106 8.65 -14.12 -8.86
CA ASN A 106 8.70 -15.24 -7.92
C ASN A 106 10.01 -16.03 -8.07
N GLY A 107 10.66 -16.35 -6.95
CA GLY A 107 11.97 -17.04 -6.96
C GLY A 107 13.18 -16.13 -7.27
N GLY A 108 12.97 -14.85 -7.58
CA GLY A 108 14.04 -13.88 -7.78
C GLY A 108 14.50 -13.17 -6.50
N ASN A 109 15.46 -12.25 -6.61
CA ASN A 109 15.96 -11.46 -5.48
C ASN A 109 14.85 -10.66 -4.78
N ILE A 110 13.96 -10.04 -5.55
CA ILE A 110 12.85 -9.24 -5.02
C ILE A 110 11.94 -10.08 -4.12
N ASP A 111 11.69 -11.35 -4.44
CA ASP A 111 10.87 -12.25 -3.63
C ASP A 111 11.42 -12.43 -2.20
N ARG A 112 12.75 -12.58 -2.09
CA ARG A 112 13.45 -12.74 -0.81
C ARG A 112 13.29 -11.51 0.08
N TYR A 113 13.31 -10.32 -0.52
CA TYR A 113 13.25 -9.05 0.22
C TYR A 113 11.84 -8.43 0.28
N ALA A 114 10.84 -9.00 -0.40
CA ALA A 114 9.51 -8.40 -0.53
C ALA A 114 8.86 -8.01 0.81
N LYS A 115 8.97 -8.87 1.82
CA LYS A 115 8.48 -8.56 3.18
C LYS A 115 9.19 -7.37 3.78
N PHE A 116 10.52 -7.36 3.72
CA PHE A 116 11.33 -6.28 4.26
C PHE A 116 11.05 -4.96 3.52
N ILE A 117 10.91 -5.00 2.20
CA ILE A 117 10.58 -3.82 1.39
C ILE A 117 9.20 -3.26 1.79
N ALA A 118 8.17 -4.11 1.88
CA ALA A 118 6.83 -3.67 2.23
C ALA A 118 6.76 -3.02 3.63
N PHE A 119 7.30 -3.71 4.65
CA PHE A 119 7.27 -3.18 6.02
C PHE A 119 8.23 -2.01 6.20
N GLY A 120 9.41 -2.03 5.57
CA GLY A 120 10.34 -0.91 5.57
C GLY A 120 9.73 0.34 4.98
N TYR A 121 8.98 0.20 3.88
CA TYR A 121 8.23 1.32 3.28
C TYR A 121 7.15 1.86 4.23
N LEU A 122 6.38 1.00 4.89
CA LEU A 122 5.37 1.44 5.86
C LEU A 122 5.99 2.16 7.06
N ILE A 123 7.06 1.61 7.64
CA ILE A 123 7.80 2.24 8.74
C ILE A 123 8.32 3.61 8.30
N PHE A 124 8.92 3.70 7.12
CA PHE A 124 9.41 4.95 6.56
C PHE A 124 8.29 5.99 6.43
N ASN A 125 7.13 5.62 5.88
CA ASN A 125 6.00 6.55 5.76
C ASN A 125 5.48 7.00 7.13
N ILE A 126 5.42 6.11 8.13
CA ILE A 126 5.05 6.51 9.49
C ILE A 126 6.04 7.52 10.07
N LEU A 127 7.35 7.30 9.90
CA LEU A 127 8.38 8.24 10.35
C LEU A 127 8.26 9.60 9.67
N VAL A 128 7.99 9.62 8.36
CA VAL A 128 7.74 10.87 7.61
C VAL A 128 6.49 11.57 8.14
N SER A 129 5.39 10.84 8.40
CA SER A 129 4.18 11.43 8.99
C SER A 129 4.43 12.02 10.38
N ILE A 130 5.24 11.37 11.22
CA ILE A 130 5.64 11.91 12.52
C ILE A 130 6.45 13.20 12.32
N PHE A 131 7.42 13.21 11.40
CA PHE A 131 8.24 14.38 11.14
C PHE A 131 7.44 15.57 10.60
N ILE A 132 6.40 15.34 9.79
CA ILE A 132 5.50 16.39 9.30
C ILE A 132 4.57 16.89 10.43
N ALA A 133 4.22 16.02 11.39
CA ALA A 133 3.32 16.35 12.49
C ALA A 133 3.99 17.13 13.64
N VAL A 134 5.33 17.07 13.74
CA VAL A 134 6.15 17.72 14.77
C VAL A 134 6.59 19.10 14.27
#